data_AF-A0A5P9XRS6-F1
#
_entry.id   AF-A0A5P9XRS6-F1
#
_cell.length_a   1.000
_cell.length_b   1.000
_cell.length_c   1.000
_cell.angle_alpha   90.00
_cell.angle_beta   90.00
_cell.angle_gamma   90.00
#
_symmetry.space_group_name_H-M   'P 1'
#
loop_
_entity.id
_entity.type
_entity.pdbx_description
1 polymer ?
#
loop_
_entity_poly.entity_id
_entity_poly.type
_entity_poly.pdbx_seq_one_letter_code
_entity_poly.pdbx_strand_id
1 'polypeptide(L)' 'MRIQINHCYLLAHTLHPDNRDYDRKVIVTGLDRKSVFFDQKDGPDMPTIGAFMLSRASFRRLATECNPPTPEVIKPSP' A
#
# COMPACT_ATOMS: atom_id res chain seq x y z
N MET A 1 13.29 3.09 3.26
CA MET A 1 11.93 2.58 3.61
C MET A 1 12.03 1.37 4.53
N ARG A 2 11.33 1.42 5.68
CA ARG A 2 11.22 0.29 6.63
C ARG A 2 9.88 -0.41 6.36
N ILE A 3 9.93 -1.61 5.76
CA ILE A 3 8.72 -2.37 5.45
C ILE A 3 8.16 -2.96 6.76
N GLN A 4 6.86 -2.81 6.99
CA GLN A 4 6.16 -3.26 8.19
C GLN A 4 5.04 -4.23 7.81
N ILE A 5 4.86 -5.29 8.61
CA ILE A 5 3.72 -6.21 8.49
C ILE A 5 2.45 -5.48 8.92
N ASN A 6 1.32 -5.80 8.28
CA ASN A 6 0.01 -5.17 8.42
C ASN A 6 0.00 -3.67 8.08
N HIS A 7 0.98 -3.21 7.31
CA HIS A 7 1.04 -1.85 6.83
C HIS A 7 0.69 -1.77 5.34
N CYS A 8 0.07 -0.66 4.95
CA CYS A 8 -0.44 -0.43 3.61
C CYS A 8 0.60 0.32 2.75
N TYR A 9 0.78 -0.15 1.52
CA TYR A 9 1.69 0.44 0.54
C TYR A 9 0.99 0.56 -0.82
N LEU A 10 1.44 1.52 -1.63
CA LEU A 10 1.05 1.68 -3.02
C LEU A 10 2.19 1.19 -3.91
N LEU A 11 1.89 0.36 -4.91
CA LEU A 11 2.87 -0.10 -5.89
C LEU A 11 2.85 0.81 -7.13
N ALA A 12 4.01 1.37 -7.50
CA ALA A 12 4.11 2.37 -8.58
C ALA A 12 3.62 1.89 -9.96
N HIS A 13 3.64 0.57 -10.21
CA HIS A 13 3.18 -0.04 -11.46
C HIS A 13 1.66 -0.22 -11.53
N THR A 14 0.93 0.18 -10.49
CA THR A 14 -0.53 0.11 -10.43
C THR A 14 -1.16 1.49 -10.23
N LEU A 15 -0.41 2.56 -10.53
CA LEU A 15 -0.90 3.92 -10.43
C LEU A 15 -1.76 4.26 -11.64
N HIS A 16 -2.99 4.70 -11.40
CA HIS A 16 -3.93 5.17 -12.41
C HIS A 16 -3.93 6.69 -12.41
N PRO A 17 -3.24 7.34 -13.38
CA PRO A 17 -3.06 8.80 -13.35
C PRO A 17 -4.37 9.56 -13.44
N ASP A 18 -5.38 8.98 -14.10
CA ASP A 18 -6.70 9.59 -14.29
C ASP A 18 -7.61 9.47 -13.07
N ASN A 19 -7.42 8.44 -12.23
CA ASN A 19 -8.19 8.27 -11.01
C ASN A 19 -7.41 7.43 -9.98
N ARG A 20 -6.88 8.12 -8.97
CA ARG A 20 -6.09 7.53 -7.88
C ARG A 20 -6.88 6.64 -6.92
N ASP A 21 -8.21 6.65 -6.99
CA ASP A 21 -9.03 5.70 -6.22
C ASP A 21 -8.84 4.26 -6.72
N TYR A 22 -8.37 4.08 -7.96
CA TYR A 22 -7.98 2.78 -8.51
C TYR A 22 -6.51 2.42 -8.26
N ASP A 23 -5.74 3.28 -7.60
CA ASP A 23 -4.36 2.96 -7.24
C ASP A 23 -4.38 1.72 -6.33
N ARG A 24 -3.90 0.58 -6.84
CA ARG A 24 -3.98 -0.69 -6.10
C ARG A 24 -3.13 -0.63 -4.84
N LYS A 25 -3.79 -0.76 -3.71
CA LYS A 25 -3.15 -0.81 -2.40
C LYS A 25 -2.78 -2.24 -2.07
N VAL A 26 -1.65 -2.41 -1.40
CA VAL A 26 -1.21 -3.72 -0.90
C VAL A 26 -0.99 -3.65 0.60
N ILE A 27 -1.31 -4.74 1.29
CA ILE A 27 -1.03 -4.91 2.72
C ILE A 27 0.05 -5.96 2.86
N VAL A 28 1.17 -5.63 3.49
CA VAL A 28 2.23 -6.60 3.75
C VAL A 28 1.76 -7.59 4.80
N THR A 29 1.68 -8.87 4.46
CA THR A 29 1.25 -9.95 5.35
C THR A 29 2.42 -10.73 5.93
N GLY A 30 3.60 -10.66 5.29
CA GLY A 30 4.79 -11.39 5.75
C GLY A 30 6.10 -10.79 5.25
N LEU A 31 7.18 -11.03 6.00
CA LEU A 31 8.53 -10.58 5.67
C LEU A 31 9.55 -11.66 5.95
N ASP A 32 10.30 -12.03 4.92
CA ASP A 32 11.48 -12.89 5.03
C ASP A 32 12.77 -12.08 4.84
N ARG A 33 13.93 -12.74 4.94
CA ARG A 33 15.24 -12.13 4.67
C ARG A 33 15.36 -11.55 3.25
N LYS A 34 14.70 -12.16 2.26
CA LYS A 34 14.79 -11.77 0.84
C LYS A 34 13.47 -11.35 0.22
N SER A 35 12.34 -11.74 0.82
CA SER A 35 11.01 -11.58 0.22
C SER A 35 10.05 -10.80 1.10
N VAL A 36 9.04 -10.23 0.46
CA VAL A 36 7.89 -9.55 1.05
C VAL A 36 6.65 -10.22 0.50
N PHE A 37 5.78 -10.68 1.38
CA PHE A 37 4.47 -11.23 1.04
C PHE A 37 3.43 -10.15 1.32
N PHE A 38 2.49 -9.98 0.40
CA PHE A 38 1.47 -8.95 0.52
C PHE A 38 0.21 -9.34 -0.22
N ASP A 39 -0.90 -8.81 0.27
CA ASP A 39 -2.23 -9.00 -0.29
C ASP A 39 -2.64 -7.72 -1.03
N GLN A 40 -3.16 -7.87 -2.25
CA GLN A 40 -3.71 -6.74 -3.01
C GLN A 40 -5.16 -6.47 -2.62
N LYS A 41 -5.48 -5.21 -2.35
CA LYS A 41 -6.84 -4.71 -2.12
C LYS A 41 -7.19 -3.63 -3.15
N ASP A 42 -8.39 -3.71 -3.73
CA ASP A 42 -8.94 -2.65 -4.61
C ASP A 42 -9.61 -1.50 -3.83
N GLY A 43 -9.44 -1.44 -2.50
CA GLY A 43 -10.01 -0.40 -1.66
C GLY A 43 -9.90 -0.73 -0.17
N PRO A 44 -10.17 0.24 0.73
CA PRO A 44 -10.15 0.02 2.18
C PRO A 44 -11.14 -1.08 2.63
N ASP A 45 -12.30 -1.18 1.96
CA ASP A 45 -13.39 -2.11 2.30
C ASP A 45 -13.57 -3.26 1.28
N MET A 46 -12.63 -3.42 0.34
CA MET A 46 -12.72 -4.46 -0.70
C MET A 46 -12.06 -5.77 -0.25
N PRO A 47 -12.56 -6.93 -0.72
CA PRO A 47 -11.96 -8.23 -0.45
C PRO A 47 -10.54 -8.30 -1.04
N THR A 48 -9.67 -9.09 -0.40
CA THR A 48 -8.33 -9.40 -0.92
C THR A 48 -8.46 -10.12 -2.26
N ILE A 49 -7.79 -9.59 -3.29
CA ILE A 49 -7.89 -10.11 -4.67
C ILE A 49 -6.82 -11.16 -4.95
N GLY A 50 -5.72 -11.14 -4.20
CA GLY A 50 -4.68 -12.16 -4.32
C GLY A 50 -3.51 -11.92 -3.38
N ALA A 51 -2.82 -13.01 -3.05
CA ALA A 51 -1.57 -13.00 -2.31
C ALA A 51 -0.39 -13.01 -3.31
N PHE A 52 0.52 -12.05 -3.13
CA PHE A 52 1.65 -11.84 -4.01
C PHE A 52 2.97 -11.82 -3.23
N MET A 53 4.07 -12.05 -3.93
CA MET A 53 5.42 -12.02 -3.38
C MET A 53 6.33 -11.20 -4.27
N LEU A 54 7.12 -10.31 -3.66
CA LEU A 54 8.23 -9.62 -4.31
C LEU A 54 9.52 -9.77 -3.51
N SER A 55 10.66 -9.59 -4.17
CA SER A 55 11.92 -9.40 -3.45
C SER A 55 11.85 -8.12 -2.62
N ARG A 56 12.51 -8.10 -1.46
CA ARG A 56 12.62 -6.88 -0.62
C ARG A 56 13.20 -5.70 -1.38
N ALA A 57 14.16 -5.94 -2.28
CA ALA A 57 14.78 -4.90 -3.08
C ALA A 57 13.78 -4.30 -4.08
N SER A 58 13.03 -5.15 -4.79
CA SER A 58 11.97 -4.73 -5.71
C SER A 58 10.85 -4.00 -4.97
N PHE A 59 10.39 -4.55 -3.84
CA PHE A 59 9.36 -3.92 -3.03
C PHE A 59 9.78 -2.54 -2.57
N ARG A 60 10.99 -2.37 -2.02
CA ARG A 60 11.51 -1.05 -1.61
C ARG A 60 11.63 -0.03 -2.76
N ARG A 61 11.83 -0.50 -3.99
CA ARG A 61 11.94 0.38 -5.18
C ARG A 61 10.57 0.79 -5.72
N LEU A 62 9.59 -0.11 -5.63
CA LEU A 62 8.28 0.04 -6.27
C LEU A 62 7.20 0.51 -5.30
N ALA A 63 7.34 0.22 -4.02
CA ALA A 63 6.36 0.54 -3.00
C ALA A 63 6.61 1.93 -2.41
N THR A 64 5.54 2.70 -2.31
CA THR A 64 5.47 3.95 -1.54
C THR A 64 4.57 3.71 -0.33
N GLU A 65 4.98 4.19 0.84
CA GLU A 65 4.11 4.16 2.02
C GLU A 65 2.83 4.94 1.71
N CYS A 66 1.67 4.33 1.95
CA CYS A 66 0.43 5.08 1.94
C CYS A 66 0.57 6.15 3.04
N ASN A 67 0.57 7.43 2.68
CA ASN A 67 0.50 8.46 3.71
C ASN A 67 -0.69 8.13 4.62
N PRO A 68 -0.54 8.17 5.96
CA PRO A 68 -1.71 8.19 6.81
C PRO A 68 -2.61 9.31 6.30
N PRO A 69 -3.94 9.17 6.36
CA PRO A 69 -4.82 10.28 6.05
C PRO A 69 -4.27 11.47 6.81
N THR A 70 -3.90 12.54 6.09
CA THR A 70 -3.62 13.82 6.71
C THR A 70 -4.76 14.01 7.69
N PRO A 71 -4.53 14.16 9.00
CA PRO A 71 -5.64 14.48 9.89
C PRO A 71 -6.26 15.72 9.26
N GLU A 72 -7.49 15.56 8.74
CA GLU A 72 -8.25 16.71 8.28
C GLU A 72 -8.17 17.67 9.44
N VAL A 73 -7.51 18.80 9.21
CA VAL A 73 -7.50 19.90 10.14
C VAL A 73 -8.98 20.18 10.34
N ILE A 74 -9.51 19.73 11.47
CA ILE A 74 -10.85 20.09 11.93
C ILE A 74 -10.76 21.60 12.06
N LYS A 75 -11.11 22.32 11.00
CA LYS A 75 -11.32 23.75 11.08
C LYS A 75 -12.48 23.89 12.06
N PRO A 76 -12.30 24.53 13.22
CA PRO A 76 -13.45 24.96 13.99
C PRO A 76 -14.24 25.88 13.05
N SER A 77 -15.48 25.48 12.74
CA SER A 77 -16.42 26.38 12.06
C SER A 77 -16.59 27.65 12.91
N PRO A 78 -16.70 28.82 12.27
CA PRO A 78 -16.84 30.12 12.94
C PRO A 78 -18.16 30.25 13.72
#